data_AF-A0A7S1R0Y1-F1
#
_entry.id   AF-A0A7S1R0Y1-F1
#
_cell.length_a   1.000
_cell.length_b   1.000
_cell.length_c   1.000
_cell.angle_alpha   90.00
_cell.angle_beta   90.00
_cell.angle_gamma   90.00
#
_symmetry.space_group_name_H-M   'P 1'
#
loop_
_entity.id
_entity.type
_entity.pdbx_description
1 polymer ?
#
loop_
_entity_poly.entity_id
_entity_poly.type
_entity_poly.pdbx_seq_one_letter_code
_entity_poly.pdbx_strand_id
1 'polypeptide(L)'
;MAGEMPPDVNDINPDSVQDFLEVLEKHRVQCEREGKYEEAELAKTRLEQLRSHEENRRREELRSQQLAERLGVEEAHMRELQEFNEHWDRKVAEFEAHAANLQSTLASRHKTEHSAFLEKARAETEPRTPRWSKDLLNLRKIQETLAKMKKYAEAGKTKGQADQLEVQEHAMWKAKREAKITALEEQFLHKQQLEMGGLLKRIQSGREEQKQARKTELERLLQRYHNVKSQLESQQKIIQQRVEKYPLVGGGASVDSR
;
A
#
# COMPACT_ATOMS: atom_id res chain seq x y z
N MET A 1 55.60 -53.50 11.40
CA MET A 1 54.21 -53.99 11.50
C MET A 1 53.33 -52.77 11.72
N ALA A 2 52.86 -52.15 10.64
CA ALA A 2 51.94 -51.03 10.70
C ALA A 2 50.52 -51.60 10.78
N GLY A 3 49.82 -51.31 11.87
CA GLY A 3 48.41 -51.63 11.99
C GLY A 3 47.60 -50.69 11.10
N GLU A 4 46.98 -51.24 10.06
CA GLU A 4 45.92 -50.54 9.34
C GLU A 4 44.73 -50.38 10.28
N MET A 5 44.49 -49.13 10.70
CA MET A 5 43.24 -48.73 11.32
C MET A 5 42.12 -48.94 10.29
N PRO A 6 41.00 -49.57 10.68
CA PRO A 6 39.85 -49.67 9.79
C PRO A 6 39.29 -48.27 9.50
N PRO A 7 38.77 -48.04 8.28
CA PRO A 7 38.25 -46.74 7.86
C PRO A 7 37.09 -46.29 8.74
N ASP A 8 37.05 -44.98 9.01
CA ASP A 8 36.00 -44.30 9.76
C ASP A 8 34.64 -44.49 9.07
N VAL A 9 33.62 -44.78 9.88
CA VAL A 9 32.26 -45.20 9.45
C VAL A 9 31.48 -44.07 8.77
N ASN A 10 32.05 -42.86 8.77
CA ASN A 10 31.45 -41.63 8.28
C ASN A 10 31.59 -41.41 6.76
N ASP A 11 32.37 -42.24 6.04
CA ASP A 11 32.65 -42.09 4.60
C ASP A 11 32.12 -43.26 3.74
N ILE A 12 31.10 -43.98 4.23
CA ILE A 12 30.50 -45.10 3.49
C ILE A 12 29.40 -44.57 2.57
N ASN A 13 29.60 -44.71 1.26
CA ASN A 13 28.65 -44.34 0.20
C ASN A 13 27.27 -45.00 0.48
N PRO A 14 26.13 -44.31 0.44
CA PRO A 14 24.80 -44.86 0.80
C PRO A 14 24.45 -46.18 0.11
N ASP A 15 24.81 -46.34 -1.17
CA ASP A 15 24.61 -47.60 -1.90
C ASP A 15 25.50 -48.73 -1.36
N SER A 16 26.72 -48.39 -0.92
CA SER A 16 27.62 -49.36 -0.31
C SER A 16 27.17 -49.79 1.10
N VAL A 17 26.45 -48.96 1.86
CA VAL A 17 25.91 -49.35 3.18
C VAL A 17 24.90 -50.48 3.05
N GLN A 18 24.02 -50.42 2.04
CA GLN A 18 23.04 -51.47 1.77
C GLN A 18 23.72 -52.78 1.34
N ASP A 19 24.72 -52.69 0.46
CA ASP A 19 25.53 -53.85 0.05
C ASP A 19 26.29 -54.45 1.25
N PHE A 20 26.83 -53.62 2.14
CA PHE A 20 27.48 -54.07 3.38
C PHE A 20 26.51 -54.76 4.33
N LEU A 21 25.27 -54.27 4.46
CA LEU A 21 24.22 -54.93 5.25
C LEU A 21 23.87 -56.31 4.69
N GLU A 22 23.77 -56.46 3.37
CA GLU A 22 23.51 -57.76 2.74
C GLU A 22 24.66 -58.75 2.90
N VAL A 23 25.91 -58.27 2.74
CA VAL A 23 27.11 -59.11 2.92
C VAL A 23 27.24 -59.58 4.37
N LEU A 24 27.00 -58.69 5.34
CA LEU A 24 27.04 -59.04 6.77
C LEU A 24 25.91 -60.00 7.17
N GLU A 25 24.72 -59.88 6.59
CA GLU A 25 23.63 -60.81 6.82
C GLU A 25 23.95 -62.21 6.24
N LYS A 26 24.52 -62.27 5.04
CA LYS A 26 25.00 -63.54 4.44
C LYS A 26 26.12 -64.18 5.29
N HIS A 27 27.03 -63.36 5.81
CA HIS A 27 28.11 -63.81 6.70
C HIS A 27 27.56 -64.35 8.02
N ARG A 28 26.59 -63.67 8.64
CA ARG A 28 25.91 -64.14 9.85
C ARG A 28 25.29 -65.52 9.66
N VAL A 29 24.52 -65.70 8.58
CA VAL A 29 23.85 -66.98 8.26
C VAL A 29 24.87 -68.10 7.98
N GLN A 30 25.99 -67.77 7.34
CA GLN A 30 27.07 -68.74 7.10
C GLN A 30 27.74 -69.18 8.42
N CYS A 31 28.06 -68.24 9.32
CA CYS A 31 28.64 -68.54 10.63
C CYS A 31 27.69 -69.39 11.51
N GLU A 32 26.38 -69.14 11.44
CA GLU A 32 25.35 -69.96 12.10
C GLU A 32 25.34 -71.40 11.59
N ARG A 33 25.44 -71.58 10.26
CA ARG A 33 25.47 -72.91 9.64
C ARG A 33 26.75 -73.69 9.96
N GLU A 34 27.86 -72.99 10.17
CA GLU A 34 29.17 -73.57 10.52
C GLU A 34 29.35 -73.80 12.04
N GLY A 35 28.40 -73.38 12.87
CA GLY A 35 28.46 -73.51 14.33
C GLY A 35 29.37 -72.48 15.02
N LYS A 36 29.78 -71.42 14.31
CA LYS A 36 30.63 -70.33 14.83
C LYS A 36 29.77 -69.22 15.45
N TYR A 37 29.17 -69.52 16.60
CA TYR A 37 28.18 -68.63 17.23
C TYR A 37 28.76 -67.28 17.70
N GLU A 38 30.03 -67.23 18.11
CA GLU A 38 30.68 -65.97 18.51
C GLU A 38 30.83 -64.99 17.33
N GLU A 39 31.19 -65.50 16.15
CA GLU A 39 31.29 -64.70 14.92
C GLU A 39 29.90 -64.26 14.42
N ALA A 40 28.88 -65.12 14.58
CA ALA A 40 27.50 -64.78 14.25
C ALA A 40 26.95 -63.66 15.16
N GLU A 41 27.26 -63.67 16.46
CA GLU A 41 26.83 -62.62 17.39
C GLU A 41 27.55 -61.29 17.14
N LEU A 42 28.83 -61.33 16.76
CA LEU A 42 29.57 -60.16 16.32
C LEU A 42 28.96 -59.55 15.05
N ALA A 43 28.64 -60.39 14.05
CA ALA A 43 28.00 -59.96 12.80
C ALA A 43 26.60 -59.37 13.05
N LYS A 44 25.81 -59.98 13.96
CA LYS A 44 24.50 -59.47 14.38
C LYS A 44 24.60 -58.10 15.05
N THR A 45 25.51 -57.94 16.01
CA THR A 45 25.72 -56.66 16.70
C THR A 45 26.15 -55.57 15.70
N ARG A 46 27.01 -55.93 14.73
CA ARG A 46 27.44 -55.00 13.68
C ARG A 46 26.30 -54.62 12.73
N LEU A 47 25.43 -55.57 12.37
CA LEU A 47 24.22 -55.32 11.59
C LEU A 47 23.27 -54.36 12.32
N GLU A 48 23.03 -54.57 13.61
CA GLU A 48 22.18 -53.69 14.42
C GLU A 48 22.73 -52.26 14.48
N GLN A 49 24.05 -52.09 14.68
CA GLN A 49 24.71 -50.79 14.66
C GLN A 49 24.57 -50.08 13.30
N LEU A 50 24.83 -50.80 12.20
CA LEU A 50 24.75 -50.23 10.85
C LEU A 50 23.30 -49.88 10.48
N ARG A 51 22.33 -50.72 10.84
CA ARG A 51 20.90 -50.44 10.64
C ARG A 51 20.47 -49.20 11.41
N SER A 52 20.90 -49.06 12.67
CA SER A 52 20.60 -47.88 13.49
C SER A 52 21.23 -46.60 12.92
N HIS A 53 22.48 -46.67 12.47
CA HIS A 53 23.17 -45.55 11.84
C HIS A 53 22.47 -45.10 10.55
N GLU A 54 22.12 -46.05 9.67
CA GLU A 54 21.42 -45.77 8.41
C GLU A 54 20.02 -45.21 8.65
N GLU A 55 19.29 -45.72 9.65
CA GLU A 55 17.99 -45.17 10.05
C GLU A 55 18.11 -43.73 10.55
N ASN A 56 19.13 -43.42 11.36
CA ASN A 56 19.41 -42.06 11.83
C ASN A 56 19.75 -41.11 10.67
N ARG A 57 20.61 -41.56 9.75
CA ARG A 57 20.97 -40.80 8.54
C ARG A 57 19.74 -40.46 7.70
N ARG A 58 18.88 -41.45 7.42
CA ARG A 58 17.62 -41.23 6.67
C ARG A 58 16.66 -40.30 7.40
N ARG A 59 16.58 -40.36 8.73
CA ARG A 59 15.78 -39.42 9.53
C ARG A 59 16.32 -38.00 9.43
N GLU A 60 17.63 -37.82 9.45
CA GLU A 60 18.28 -36.51 9.28
C GLU A 60 18.07 -35.92 7.89
N GLU A 61 18.24 -36.72 6.85
CA GLU A 61 17.95 -36.33 5.47
C GLU A 61 16.50 -35.88 5.31
N LEU A 62 15.54 -36.66 5.84
CA LEU A 62 14.13 -36.30 5.81
C LEU A 62 13.87 -34.97 6.54
N ARG A 63 14.45 -34.77 7.73
CA ARG A 63 14.32 -33.50 8.47
C ARG A 63 14.88 -32.32 7.67
N SER A 64 16.03 -32.51 7.03
CA SER A 64 16.66 -31.49 6.19
C SER A 64 15.80 -31.13 4.98
N GLN A 65 15.23 -32.13 4.30
CA GLN A 65 14.31 -31.93 3.17
C GLN A 65 13.07 -31.15 3.61
N GLN A 66 12.43 -31.57 4.71
CA GLN A 66 11.25 -30.89 5.24
C GLN A 66 11.53 -29.44 5.64
N LEU A 67 12.72 -29.17 6.20
CA LEU A 67 13.14 -27.81 6.51
C LEU A 67 13.34 -26.97 5.25
N ALA A 68 14.01 -27.52 4.23
CA ALA A 68 14.21 -26.84 2.95
C ALA A 68 12.88 -26.51 2.25
N GLU A 69 11.91 -27.43 2.27
CA GLU A 69 10.56 -27.19 1.75
C GLU A 69 9.87 -26.04 2.48
N ARG A 70 9.94 -26.02 3.82
CA ARG A 70 9.36 -24.92 4.63
C ARG A 70 10.01 -23.59 4.28
N LEU A 71 11.35 -23.53 4.26
CA LEU A 71 12.07 -22.31 3.89
C LEU A 71 11.69 -21.84 2.49
N GLY A 72 11.56 -22.74 1.51
CA GLY A 72 11.12 -22.41 0.17
C GLY A 72 9.71 -21.79 0.12
N VAL A 73 8.77 -22.29 0.91
CA VAL A 73 7.42 -21.70 1.03
C VAL A 73 7.47 -20.31 1.67
N GLU A 74 8.27 -20.13 2.72
CA GLU A 74 8.45 -18.82 3.38
C GLU A 74 9.10 -17.80 2.44
N GLU A 75 10.16 -18.17 1.71
CA GLU A 75 10.82 -17.32 0.73
C GLU A 75 9.89 -16.91 -0.42
N ALA A 76 9.11 -17.85 -0.94
CA ALA A 76 8.11 -17.55 -1.96
C ALA A 76 7.06 -16.55 -1.44
N HIS A 77 6.56 -16.76 -0.22
CA HIS A 77 5.59 -15.84 0.39
C HIS A 77 6.17 -14.45 0.65
N MET A 78 7.41 -14.36 1.14
CA MET A 78 8.09 -13.07 1.33
C MET A 78 8.23 -12.30 0.02
N ARG A 79 8.56 -12.99 -1.08
CA ARG A 79 8.64 -12.38 -2.41
C ARG A 79 7.28 -11.87 -2.88
N GLU A 80 6.22 -12.68 -2.76
CA GLU A 80 4.86 -12.25 -3.12
C GLU A 80 4.41 -11.06 -2.29
N LEU A 81 4.74 -11.01 -0.99
CA LEU A 81 4.41 -9.89 -0.12
C LEU A 81 5.16 -8.62 -0.50
N GLN A 82 6.43 -8.74 -0.88
CA GLN A 82 7.22 -7.62 -1.39
C GLN A 82 6.61 -7.07 -2.68
N GLU A 83 6.36 -7.93 -3.68
CA GLU A 83 5.73 -7.54 -4.95
C GLU A 83 4.35 -6.90 -4.74
N PHE A 84 3.56 -7.45 -3.81
CA PHE A 84 2.28 -6.90 -3.39
C PHE A 84 2.43 -5.47 -2.85
N ASN A 85 3.38 -5.24 -1.95
CA ASN A 85 3.61 -3.92 -1.37
C ASN A 85 4.08 -2.93 -2.43
N GLU A 86 5.07 -3.30 -3.26
CA GLU A 86 5.56 -2.44 -4.35
C GLU A 86 4.46 -2.07 -5.34
N HIS A 87 3.60 -3.02 -5.70
CA HIS A 87 2.44 -2.76 -6.56
C HIS A 87 1.48 -1.74 -5.93
N TRP A 88 1.15 -1.92 -4.66
CA TRP A 88 0.23 -1.02 -3.97
C TRP A 88 0.81 0.35 -3.71
N ASP A 89 2.10 0.43 -3.37
CA ASP A 89 2.77 1.71 -3.15
C ASP A 89 2.83 2.52 -4.45
N ARG A 90 3.08 1.86 -5.59
CA ARG A 90 2.98 2.48 -6.91
C ARG A 90 1.57 2.98 -7.21
N LYS A 91 0.56 2.13 -6.99
CA LYS A 91 -0.85 2.45 -7.25
C LYS A 91 -1.34 3.64 -6.40
N VAL A 92 -0.93 3.70 -5.13
CA VAL A 92 -1.23 4.83 -4.23
C VAL A 92 -0.51 6.09 -4.72
N ALA A 93 0.77 6.00 -5.08
CA ALA A 93 1.53 7.15 -5.59
C ALA A 93 0.93 7.74 -6.87
N GLU A 94 0.53 6.89 -7.83
CA GLU A 94 -0.16 7.31 -9.06
C GLU A 94 -1.49 8.00 -8.77
N PHE A 95 -2.27 7.47 -7.83
CA PHE A 95 -3.53 8.08 -7.42
C PHE A 95 -3.33 9.44 -6.75
N GLU A 96 -2.37 9.56 -5.83
CA GLU A 96 -2.07 10.82 -5.16
C GLU A 96 -1.55 11.88 -6.15
N ALA A 97 -0.70 11.49 -7.09
CA ALA A 97 -0.25 12.38 -8.17
C ALA A 97 -1.41 12.87 -9.03
N HIS A 98 -2.34 11.97 -9.40
CA HIS A 98 -3.53 12.33 -10.15
C HIS A 98 -4.47 13.26 -9.34
N ALA A 99 -4.69 12.97 -8.06
CA ALA A 99 -5.50 13.77 -7.16
C ALA A 99 -4.91 15.18 -6.96
N ALA A 100 -3.59 15.30 -6.83
CA ALA A 100 -2.89 16.57 -6.75
C ALA A 100 -3.03 17.38 -8.05
N ASN A 101 -2.90 16.73 -9.21
CA ASN A 101 -3.10 17.38 -10.50
C ASN A 101 -4.53 17.90 -10.68
N LEU A 102 -5.54 17.12 -10.30
CA LEU A 102 -6.94 17.55 -10.34
C LEU A 102 -7.19 18.79 -9.46
N GLN A 103 -6.65 18.80 -8.24
CA GLN A 103 -6.76 19.95 -7.34
C GLN A 103 -6.07 21.19 -7.91
N SER A 104 -4.85 21.05 -8.41
CA SER A 104 -4.08 22.15 -9.01
C SER A 104 -4.78 22.72 -10.24
N THR A 105 -5.29 21.84 -11.11
CA THR A 105 -6.02 22.23 -12.32
C THR A 105 -7.30 23.00 -11.96
N LEU A 106 -8.07 22.50 -10.99
CA LEU A 106 -9.29 23.16 -10.54
C LEU A 106 -8.98 24.52 -9.90
N ALA A 107 -7.97 24.60 -9.03
CA ALA A 107 -7.56 25.85 -8.38
C ALA A 107 -7.07 26.89 -9.40
N SER A 108 -6.29 26.47 -10.40
CA SER A 108 -5.85 27.35 -11.48
C SER A 108 -7.04 27.86 -12.31
N ARG A 109 -8.01 26.99 -12.62
CA ARG A 109 -9.22 27.37 -13.34
C ARG A 109 -10.04 28.38 -12.52
N HIS A 110 -10.26 28.09 -11.23
CA HIS A 110 -10.98 28.97 -10.32
C HIS A 110 -10.37 30.36 -10.22
N LYS A 111 -9.03 30.46 -10.16
CA LYS A 111 -8.31 31.74 -10.14
C LYS A 111 -8.58 32.56 -11.41
N THR A 112 -8.48 31.94 -12.58
CA THR A 112 -8.73 32.61 -13.87
C THR A 112 -10.20 33.05 -13.99
N GLU A 113 -11.13 32.16 -13.63
CA GLU A 113 -12.57 32.45 -13.67
C GLU A 113 -12.95 33.56 -12.70
N HIS A 114 -12.35 33.60 -11.49
CA HIS A 114 -12.58 34.64 -10.50
C HIS A 114 -12.10 36.01 -10.98
N SER A 115 -10.90 36.08 -11.57
CA SER A 115 -10.39 37.32 -12.17
C SER A 115 -11.32 37.82 -13.29
N ALA A 116 -11.74 36.94 -14.19
CA ALA A 116 -12.65 37.29 -15.28
C ALA A 116 -14.03 37.72 -14.76
N PHE A 117 -14.52 37.06 -13.71
CA PHE A 117 -15.77 37.41 -13.05
C PHE A 117 -15.72 38.80 -12.42
N LEU A 118 -14.64 39.14 -11.72
CA LEU A 118 -14.47 40.46 -11.10
C LEU A 118 -14.41 41.59 -12.13
N GLU A 119 -13.66 41.40 -13.21
CA GLU A 119 -13.61 42.37 -14.31
C GLU A 119 -15.01 42.61 -14.90
N LYS A 120 -15.76 41.52 -15.16
CA LYS A 120 -17.12 41.61 -15.66
C LYS A 120 -18.07 42.29 -14.65
N ALA A 121 -18.00 41.92 -13.37
CA ALA A 121 -18.82 42.51 -12.32
C ALA A 121 -18.53 44.02 -12.18
N ARG A 122 -17.26 44.43 -12.25
CA ARG A 122 -16.87 45.84 -12.25
C ARG A 122 -17.32 46.58 -13.49
N ALA A 123 -17.42 45.96 -14.67
CA ALA A 123 -17.90 46.60 -15.88
C ALA A 123 -19.45 46.71 -15.97
N GLU A 124 -20.15 45.69 -15.47
CA GLU A 124 -21.60 45.53 -15.68
C GLU A 124 -22.46 45.99 -14.48
N THR A 125 -21.88 46.16 -13.29
CA THR A 125 -22.66 46.57 -12.11
C THR A 125 -23.20 47.99 -12.25
N GLU A 126 -24.52 48.07 -12.41
CA GLU A 126 -25.30 49.31 -12.36
C GLU A 126 -25.55 49.77 -10.91
N PRO A 127 -25.52 51.10 -10.63
CA PRO A 127 -25.35 52.19 -11.59
C PRO A 127 -23.88 52.40 -11.98
N ARG A 128 -23.58 52.52 -13.29
CA ARG A 128 -22.22 52.77 -13.79
C ARG A 128 -21.70 54.19 -13.50
N THR A 129 -22.61 55.13 -13.27
CA THR A 129 -22.30 56.51 -12.88
C THR A 129 -23.19 56.95 -11.71
N PRO A 130 -22.74 57.93 -10.89
CA PRO A 130 -23.56 58.49 -9.82
C PRO A 130 -24.83 59.12 -10.38
N ARG A 131 -25.95 58.94 -9.67
CA ARG A 131 -27.18 59.71 -9.91
C ARG A 131 -27.28 60.79 -8.84
N TRP A 132 -27.01 62.02 -9.24
CA TRP A 132 -27.03 63.18 -8.36
C TRP A 132 -28.43 63.48 -7.81
N SER A 133 -28.49 63.92 -6.57
CA SER A 133 -29.76 64.34 -5.96
C SER A 133 -30.29 65.61 -6.63
N LYS A 134 -31.61 65.83 -6.50
CA LYS A 134 -32.25 67.07 -6.95
C LYS A 134 -31.65 68.29 -6.23
N ASP A 135 -31.25 68.14 -4.97
CA ASP A 135 -30.69 69.22 -4.16
C ASP A 135 -29.31 69.64 -4.67
N LEU A 136 -28.45 68.68 -5.03
CA LEU A 136 -27.15 68.98 -5.65
C LEU A 136 -27.34 69.69 -7.00
N LEU A 137 -28.25 69.19 -7.85
CA LEU A 137 -28.56 69.80 -9.14
C LEU A 137 -29.10 71.24 -8.97
N ASN A 138 -29.94 71.47 -7.96
CA ASN A 138 -30.47 72.79 -7.61
C ASN A 138 -29.37 73.73 -7.13
N LEU A 139 -28.47 73.28 -6.24
CA LEU A 139 -27.33 74.08 -5.78
C LEU A 139 -26.42 74.49 -6.94
N ARG A 140 -26.15 73.58 -7.90
CA ARG A 140 -25.39 73.90 -9.13
C ARG A 140 -26.09 74.95 -10.00
N LYS A 141 -27.42 74.86 -10.15
CA LYS A 141 -28.21 75.85 -10.89
C LYS A 141 -28.24 77.22 -10.20
N ILE A 142 -28.36 77.25 -8.87
CA ILE A 142 -28.30 78.48 -8.06
C ILE A 142 -26.91 79.11 -8.18
N GLN A 143 -25.84 78.32 -8.05
CA GLN A 143 -24.46 78.76 -8.25
C GLN A 143 -24.27 79.45 -9.60
N GLU A 144 -24.74 78.82 -10.68
CA GLU A 144 -24.62 79.37 -12.04
C GLU A 144 -25.41 80.69 -12.21
N THR A 145 -26.60 80.75 -11.62
CA THR A 145 -27.45 81.96 -11.64
C THR A 145 -26.79 83.12 -10.89
N LEU A 146 -26.28 82.87 -9.67
CA LEU A 146 -25.57 83.87 -8.87
C LEU A 146 -24.31 84.37 -9.57
N ALA A 147 -23.59 83.50 -10.28
CA ALA A 147 -22.43 83.87 -11.09
C ALA A 147 -22.82 84.78 -12.28
N LYS A 148 -23.92 84.47 -13.00
CA LYS A 148 -24.46 85.33 -14.07
C LYS A 148 -24.88 86.70 -13.56
N MET A 149 -25.39 86.77 -12.32
CA MET A 149 -25.73 88.02 -11.64
C MET A 149 -24.52 88.76 -11.04
N LYS A 150 -23.28 88.29 -11.26
CA LYS A 150 -22.02 88.84 -10.70
C LYS A 150 -21.96 88.84 -9.17
N LYS A 151 -22.78 88.03 -8.49
CA LYS A 151 -22.77 87.85 -7.03
C LYS A 151 -21.75 86.79 -6.62
N TYR A 152 -20.46 87.10 -6.79
CA TYR A 152 -19.40 86.11 -6.65
C TYR A 152 -19.24 85.54 -5.23
N ALA A 153 -19.45 86.35 -4.19
CA ALA A 153 -19.35 85.90 -2.81
C ALA A 153 -20.42 84.83 -2.47
N GLU A 154 -21.68 85.09 -2.84
CA GLU A 154 -22.78 84.16 -2.66
C GLU A 154 -22.58 82.89 -3.52
N ALA A 155 -22.17 83.06 -4.78
CA ALA A 155 -21.87 81.93 -5.68
C ALA A 155 -20.75 81.02 -5.13
N GLY A 156 -19.71 81.60 -4.54
CA GLY A 156 -18.63 80.85 -3.89
C GLY A 156 -19.10 80.02 -2.70
N LYS A 157 -20.00 80.58 -1.87
CA LYS A 157 -20.61 79.85 -0.75
C LYS A 157 -21.48 78.69 -1.25
N THR A 158 -22.34 78.92 -2.25
CA THR A 158 -23.18 77.87 -2.85
C THR A 158 -22.32 76.79 -3.53
N LYS A 159 -21.22 77.16 -4.19
CA LYS A 159 -20.27 76.21 -4.76
C LYS A 159 -19.68 75.30 -3.68
N GLY A 160 -19.21 75.86 -2.56
CA GLY A 160 -18.66 75.06 -1.46
C GLY A 160 -19.65 74.04 -0.90
N GLN A 161 -20.93 74.42 -0.78
CA GLN A 161 -22.01 73.52 -0.38
C GLN A 161 -22.28 72.42 -1.42
N ALA A 162 -22.32 72.78 -2.70
CA ALA A 162 -22.51 71.83 -3.80
C ALA A 162 -21.34 70.82 -3.88
N ASP A 163 -20.10 71.30 -3.81
CA ASP A 163 -18.91 70.45 -3.88
C ASP A 163 -18.85 69.45 -2.70
N GLN A 164 -19.22 69.89 -1.49
CA GLN A 164 -19.32 68.99 -0.33
C GLN A 164 -20.39 67.90 -0.53
N LEU A 165 -21.58 68.29 -1.01
CA LEU A 165 -22.67 67.35 -1.25
C LEU A 165 -22.33 66.36 -2.38
N GLU A 166 -21.66 66.82 -3.44
CA GLU A 166 -21.20 65.97 -4.54
C GLU A 166 -20.21 64.91 -4.07
N VAL A 167 -19.23 65.28 -3.24
CA VAL A 167 -18.27 64.33 -2.66
C VAL A 167 -18.98 63.27 -1.82
N GLN A 168 -19.95 63.68 -0.99
CA GLN A 168 -20.73 62.77 -0.16
C GLN A 168 -21.57 61.80 -1.00
N GLU A 169 -22.32 62.31 -1.99
CA GLU A 169 -23.14 61.49 -2.88
C GLU A 169 -22.30 60.52 -3.72
N HIS A 170 -21.15 60.98 -4.22
CA HIS A 170 -20.21 60.13 -4.95
C HIS A 170 -19.66 59.01 -4.06
N ALA A 171 -19.27 59.32 -2.82
CA ALA A 171 -18.79 58.32 -1.87
C ALA A 171 -19.87 57.29 -1.54
N MET A 172 -21.11 57.72 -1.28
CA MET A 172 -22.24 56.84 -1.02
C MET A 172 -22.56 55.94 -2.22
N TRP A 173 -22.57 56.49 -3.44
CA TRP A 173 -22.76 55.71 -4.66
C TRP A 173 -21.68 54.65 -4.82
N LYS A 174 -20.41 55.03 -4.67
CA LYS A 174 -19.27 54.11 -4.77
C LYS A 174 -19.36 53.00 -3.72
N ALA A 175 -19.67 53.33 -2.47
CA ALA A 175 -19.81 52.36 -1.39
C ALA A 175 -20.94 51.35 -1.67
N LYS A 176 -22.11 51.84 -2.10
CA LYS A 176 -23.24 50.98 -2.46
C LYS A 176 -22.90 50.06 -3.64
N ARG A 177 -22.16 50.58 -4.62
CA ARG A 177 -21.72 49.84 -5.80
C ARG A 177 -20.71 48.74 -5.45
N GLU A 178 -19.67 49.07 -4.68
CA GLU A 178 -18.68 48.09 -4.22
C GLU A 178 -19.36 47.02 -3.34
N ALA A 179 -20.27 47.38 -2.44
CA ALA A 179 -21.02 46.40 -1.63
C ALA A 179 -21.79 45.39 -2.49
N LYS A 180 -22.38 45.84 -3.61
CA LYS A 180 -23.07 44.95 -4.56
C LYS A 180 -22.09 44.03 -5.30
N ILE A 181 -20.92 44.52 -5.68
CA ILE A 181 -19.87 43.70 -6.31
C ILE A 181 -19.35 42.67 -5.31
N THR A 182 -19.08 43.05 -4.06
CA THR A 182 -18.66 42.14 -2.99
C THR A 182 -19.69 41.04 -2.74
N ALA A 183 -20.98 41.37 -2.67
CA ALA A 183 -22.03 40.35 -2.51
C ALA A 183 -22.07 39.35 -3.68
N LEU A 184 -21.85 39.82 -4.91
CA LEU A 184 -21.76 38.95 -6.09
C LEU A 184 -20.50 38.07 -6.06
N GLU A 185 -19.37 38.62 -5.61
CA GLU A 185 -18.11 37.90 -5.42
C GLU A 185 -18.25 36.81 -4.35
N GLU A 186 -18.85 37.10 -3.20
CA GLU A 186 -19.09 36.12 -2.14
C GLU A 186 -19.91 34.93 -2.64
N GLN A 187 -20.98 35.19 -3.40
CA GLN A 187 -21.80 34.14 -4.01
C GLN A 187 -21.01 33.31 -5.03
N PHE A 188 -20.12 33.94 -5.80
CA PHE A 188 -19.29 33.25 -6.77
C PHE A 188 -18.24 32.37 -6.09
N LEU A 189 -17.51 32.90 -5.10
CA LEU A 189 -16.53 32.16 -4.31
C LEU A 189 -17.17 31.00 -3.55
N HIS A 190 -18.40 31.18 -3.05
CA HIS A 190 -19.13 30.08 -2.40
C HIS A 190 -19.37 28.91 -3.37
N LYS A 191 -19.71 29.18 -4.64
CA LYS A 191 -19.86 28.12 -5.65
C LYS A 191 -18.54 27.39 -5.92
N GLN A 192 -17.43 28.13 -6.03
CA GLN A 192 -16.09 27.53 -6.18
C GLN A 192 -15.72 26.67 -4.97
N GLN A 193 -16.03 27.11 -3.76
CA GLN A 193 -15.82 26.37 -2.53
C GLN A 193 -16.60 25.05 -2.50
N LEU A 194 -17.87 25.06 -2.92
CA LEU A 194 -18.69 23.84 -3.01
C LEU A 194 -18.12 22.86 -4.04
N GLU A 195 -17.67 23.34 -5.19
CA GLU A 195 -17.05 22.51 -6.23
C GLU A 195 -15.75 21.86 -5.73
N MET A 196 -14.87 22.65 -5.12
CA MET A 196 -13.63 22.15 -4.50
C MET A 196 -13.93 21.14 -3.39
N GLY A 197 -14.90 21.44 -2.52
CA GLY A 197 -15.35 20.53 -1.48
C GLY A 197 -15.88 19.20 -2.04
N GLY A 198 -16.60 19.23 -3.16
CA GLY A 198 -17.06 18.02 -3.86
C GLY A 198 -15.90 17.20 -4.45
N LEU A 199 -14.89 17.85 -5.01
CA LEU A 199 -13.67 17.17 -5.48
C LEU A 199 -12.92 16.51 -4.32
N LEU A 200 -12.69 17.24 -3.22
CA LEU A 200 -11.98 16.73 -2.05
C LEU A 200 -12.69 15.52 -1.42
N LYS A 201 -14.02 15.55 -1.35
CA LYS A 201 -14.82 14.40 -0.88
C LYS A 201 -14.61 13.17 -1.77
N ARG A 202 -14.65 13.33 -3.09
CA ARG A 202 -14.41 12.22 -4.04
C ARG A 202 -13.00 11.66 -3.91
N ILE A 203 -11.99 12.52 -3.76
CA ILE A 203 -10.60 12.09 -3.51
C ILE A 203 -10.52 11.29 -2.22
N GLN A 204 -11.13 11.77 -1.13
CA GLN A 204 -11.11 11.06 0.14
C GLN A 204 -11.82 9.71 0.07
N SER A 205 -12.99 9.63 -0.57
CA SER A 205 -13.68 8.36 -0.81
C SER A 205 -12.80 7.38 -1.61
N GLY A 206 -12.14 7.85 -2.67
CA GLY A 206 -11.20 7.03 -3.43
C GLY A 206 -10.01 6.52 -2.61
N ARG A 207 -9.48 7.32 -1.67
CA ARG A 207 -8.42 6.88 -0.75
C ARG A 207 -8.89 5.75 0.16
N GLU A 208 -10.08 5.89 0.75
CA GLU A 208 -10.64 4.85 1.61
C GLU A 208 -10.95 3.57 0.82
N GLU A 209 -11.45 3.69 -0.41
CA GLU A 209 -11.67 2.54 -1.30
C GLU A 209 -10.36 1.80 -1.60
N GLN A 210 -9.27 2.52 -1.91
CA GLN A 210 -7.96 1.89 -2.15
C GLN A 210 -7.41 1.21 -0.90
N LYS A 211 -7.55 1.85 0.26
CA LYS A 211 -7.12 1.28 1.54
C LYS A 211 -7.88 0.00 1.86
N GLN A 212 -9.20 0.00 1.64
CA GLN A 212 -10.02 -1.19 1.84
C GLN A 212 -9.67 -2.30 0.84
N ALA A 213 -9.47 -1.96 -0.43
CA ALA A 213 -9.05 -2.91 -1.45
C ALA A 213 -7.67 -3.52 -1.14
N ARG A 214 -6.69 -2.72 -0.66
CA ARG A 214 -5.38 -3.22 -0.20
C ARG A 214 -5.55 -4.20 0.96
N LYS A 215 -6.38 -3.85 1.94
CA LYS A 215 -6.65 -4.71 3.09
C LYS A 215 -7.24 -6.05 2.67
N THR A 216 -8.31 -6.05 1.86
CA THR A 216 -8.97 -7.28 1.41
C THR A 216 -8.03 -8.18 0.60
N GLU A 217 -7.22 -7.59 -0.28
CA GLU A 217 -6.28 -8.38 -1.10
C GLU A 217 -5.11 -8.91 -0.28
N LEU A 218 -4.65 -8.17 0.74
CA LEU A 218 -3.65 -8.66 1.71
C LEU A 218 -4.19 -9.84 2.52
N GLU A 219 -5.43 -9.75 3.01
CA GLU A 219 -6.08 -10.85 3.73
C GLU A 219 -6.16 -12.11 2.85
N ARG A 220 -6.51 -11.95 1.56
CA ARG A 220 -6.52 -13.05 0.60
C ARG A 220 -5.13 -13.64 0.38
N LEU A 221 -4.09 -12.82 0.27
CA LEU A 221 -2.71 -13.25 0.14
C LEU A 221 -2.25 -14.07 1.35
N LEU A 222 -2.48 -13.57 2.56
CA LEU A 222 -2.13 -14.24 3.81
C LEU A 222 -2.90 -15.56 3.99
N GLN A 223 -4.18 -15.59 3.61
CA GLN A 223 -4.97 -16.82 3.68
C GLN A 223 -4.42 -17.90 2.73
N ARG A 224 -4.00 -17.54 1.52
CA ARG A 224 -3.36 -18.50 0.60
C ARG A 224 -2.08 -19.08 1.19
N TYR A 225 -1.21 -18.23 1.75
CA TYR A 225 -0.01 -18.69 2.43
C TYR A 225 -0.32 -19.61 3.61
N HIS A 226 -1.27 -19.24 4.46
CA HIS A 226 -1.68 -20.06 5.59
C HIS A 226 -2.19 -21.45 5.15
N ASN A 227 -2.96 -21.52 4.06
CA ASN A 227 -3.46 -22.77 3.52
C ASN A 227 -2.31 -23.65 2.99
N VAL A 228 -1.38 -23.07 2.23
CA VAL A 228 -0.21 -23.79 1.69
C VAL A 228 0.67 -24.33 2.83
N LYS A 229 0.95 -23.48 3.82
CA LYS A 229 1.73 -23.87 5.00
C LYS A 229 1.07 -24.99 5.78
N SER A 230 -0.22 -24.87 6.08
CA SER A 230 -0.97 -25.89 6.82
C SER A 230 -1.02 -27.23 6.07
N GLN A 231 -1.17 -27.17 4.74
CA GLN A 231 -1.13 -28.36 3.89
C GLN A 231 0.24 -29.03 3.92
N LEU A 232 1.33 -28.25 3.80
CA LEU A 232 2.70 -28.76 3.87
C LEU A 232 2.97 -29.42 5.24
N GLU A 233 2.62 -28.74 6.35
CA GLU A 233 2.80 -29.27 7.69
C GLU A 233 2.04 -30.58 7.91
N SER A 234 0.80 -30.66 7.40
CA SER A 234 -0.02 -31.89 7.43
C SER A 234 0.65 -33.03 6.65
N GLN A 235 1.14 -32.75 5.43
CA GLN A 235 1.84 -33.75 4.61
C GLN A 235 3.11 -34.25 5.30
N GLN A 236 3.93 -33.35 5.85
CA GLN A 236 5.15 -33.71 6.57
C GLN A 236 4.87 -34.54 7.82
N LYS A 237 3.80 -34.23 8.55
CA LYS A 237 3.37 -35.01 9.72
C LYS A 237 2.94 -36.43 9.35
N ILE A 238 2.23 -36.61 8.23
CA ILE A 238 1.85 -37.94 7.71
C ILE A 238 3.10 -38.74 7.32
N ILE A 239 4.08 -38.10 6.66
CA ILE A 239 5.35 -38.74 6.29
C ILE A 239 6.12 -39.18 7.54
N GLN A 240 6.21 -38.31 8.55
CA GLN A 240 6.86 -38.64 9.81
C GLN A 240 6.22 -39.84 10.50
N GLN A 241 4.89 -39.86 10.63
CA GLN A 241 4.15 -40.99 11.20
C GLN A 241 4.38 -42.30 10.41
N ARG A 242 4.50 -42.22 9.08
CA ARG A 242 4.78 -43.39 8.24
C ARG A 242 6.18 -43.93 8.50
N VAL A 243 7.18 -43.07 8.60
CA VAL A 243 8.58 -43.45 8.88
C VAL A 243 8.73 -44.03 10.30
N GLU A 244 7.99 -43.51 11.27
CA GLU A 244 7.95 -44.06 12.63
C GLU A 244 7.27 -45.44 12.68
N LYS A 245 6.19 -45.65 11.91
CA LYS A 245 5.44 -46.91 11.88
C LYS A 245 6.10 -48.01 11.06
N TYR A 246 6.83 -47.65 10.00
CA TYR A 246 7.54 -48.57 9.13
C TYR A 246 9.00 -48.11 9.01
N PRO A 247 9.88 -48.55 9.94
CA PRO A 247 11.30 -48.22 9.86
C PRO A 247 11.85 -48.63 8.50
N LEU A 248 12.49 -47.69 7.81
CA LEU A 248 12.90 -47.78 6.40
C LEU A 248 13.91 -48.90 6.10
N VAL A 249 14.35 -49.65 7.12
CA VAL A 249 15.36 -50.71 7.05
C VAL A 249 14.76 -52.10 7.37
N GLY A 250 13.48 -52.18 7.73
CA GLY A 250 12.78 -53.42 8.12
C GLY A 250 12.14 -54.22 6.98
N GLY A 251 12.72 -54.19 5.78
CA GLY A 251 12.21 -54.84 4.57
C GLY A 251 13.03 -56.05 4.11
N GLY A 252 13.64 -56.80 5.02
CA GLY A 252 14.21 -58.11 4.70
C GLY A 252 13.06 -59.10 4.54
N ALA A 253 12.76 -59.47 3.29
CA ALA A 253 11.81 -60.50 2.96
C ALA A 253 12.01 -61.74 3.85
N SER A 254 11.00 -62.07 4.65
CA SER A 254 10.82 -63.44 5.11
C SER A 254 10.53 -64.26 3.86
N VAL A 255 11.59 -64.75 3.22
CA VAL A 255 11.50 -65.83 2.26
C VAL A 255 11.20 -67.07 3.09
N ASP A 256 9.93 -67.25 3.43
CA ASP A 256 9.43 -68.51 3.95
C ASP A 256 9.74 -69.58 2.90
N SER A 257 10.74 -70.38 3.23
CA SER A 257 11.07 -71.62 2.54
C SER A 257 10.26 -72.73 3.19
N ARG A 258 9.37 -73.31 2.38
CA ARG A 258 8.59 -74.56 2.55
C ARG A 258 7.23 -74.47 3.19
#